data_AF-A0AAV5CIB0-F1
#
_entry.id   AF-A0AAV5CIB0-F1
#
_cell.length_a   1.000
_cell.length_b   1.000
_cell.length_c   1.000
_cell.angle_alpha   90.00
_cell.angle_beta   90.00
_cell.angle_gamma   90.00
#
_symmetry.space_group_name_H-M   'P 1'
#
loop_
_entity.id
_entity.type
_entity.pdbx_description
1 polymer ?
#
loop_
_entity_poly.entity_id
_entity_poly.type
_entity_poly.pdbx_seq_one_letter_code
_entity_poly.pdbx_strand_id
1 'polypeptide(L)'
;MTKDLEMAPRYGDDGAYLPPPARHGGGGGAELDDDGMKKRTGTVWTASAHIITAVIGSGVLSLAWSTAQLGWLFGPVTMMIFSLITYYTSCLLADCYRSGDQVVGKRNYTYMDAVAAYLDSWQVWTCGVFQYVNLVGTAVGYTITASICAAAVYKANCYHRKGHDADCGVYTTMYMVVFGAVQILFSQLPNFHNLTWLSIISAIMSFTYSFIGVGLSLARTITGEIHTVLAIIMPFFNDILGFLGAIGFWPLTVYYPVEMYIRQRKIKKLTTRWIALQSLSLLCFLVSLAAAVGSIQGVTVSLKSYVPFKTKT
;
A
#
# COMPACT_ATOMS: atom_id res chain seq x y z
N MET A 1 -2.71 -14.11 34.13
CA MET A 1 -3.14 -12.81 34.69
C MET A 1 -2.12 -12.19 35.68
N THR A 2 -0.91 -12.74 35.86
CA THR A 2 0.13 -12.13 36.71
C THR A 2 1.55 -12.19 36.13
N LYS A 3 1.71 -12.39 34.81
CA LYS A 3 3.02 -12.25 34.12
C LYS A 3 3.11 -10.99 33.24
N ASP A 4 1.98 -10.33 32.99
CA ASP A 4 1.90 -9.17 32.10
C ASP A 4 2.22 -7.85 32.81
N LEU A 5 2.41 -7.87 34.13
CA LEU A 5 2.70 -6.69 34.96
C LEU A 5 4.19 -6.40 35.16
N GLU A 6 5.11 -7.30 34.77
CA GLU A 6 6.56 -7.02 34.82
C GLU A 6 7.11 -6.32 33.56
N MET A 7 6.28 -6.07 32.54
CA MET A 7 6.69 -5.46 31.26
C MET A 7 6.24 -4.00 31.10
N ALA A 8 6.01 -3.28 32.20
CA ALA A 8 5.87 -1.83 32.11
C ALA A 8 7.19 -1.22 31.60
N PRO A 9 7.17 -0.37 30.56
CA PRO A 9 8.37 0.28 30.06
C PRO A 9 9.03 1.08 31.18
N ARG A 10 10.30 0.80 31.44
CA ARG A 10 11.08 1.52 32.46
C ARG A 10 11.74 2.72 31.82
N TYR A 11 11.61 3.87 32.47
CA TYR A 11 12.24 5.12 32.07
C TYR A 11 13.21 5.54 33.18
N GLY A 12 14.39 6.03 32.80
CA GLY A 12 15.32 6.68 33.70
C GLY A 12 14.81 8.06 34.12
N ASP A 13 15.44 8.65 35.13
CA ASP A 13 15.09 10.00 35.62
C ASP A 13 15.31 11.10 34.56
N ASP A 14 16.07 10.77 33.51
CA ASP A 14 16.31 11.59 32.31
C ASP A 14 15.25 11.37 31.21
N GLY A 15 14.25 10.51 31.44
CA GLY A 15 13.25 10.13 30.45
C GLY A 15 13.81 9.21 29.35
N ALA A 16 15.00 8.64 29.51
CA ALA A 16 15.54 7.65 28.58
C ALA A 16 14.94 6.26 28.83
N TYR A 17 14.66 5.52 27.77
CA TYR A 17 14.18 4.13 27.87
C TYR A 17 15.27 3.24 28.48
N LEU A 18 14.93 2.55 29.58
CA LEU A 18 15.80 1.56 30.19
C LEU A 18 15.45 0.18 29.62
N PRO A 19 16.42 -0.53 29.00
CA PRO A 19 16.18 -1.88 28.54
C PRO A 19 15.78 -2.80 29.71
N PRO A 20 15.00 -3.87 29.44
CA PRO A 20 14.70 -4.87 30.45
C PRO A 20 16.01 -5.46 31.01
N PRO A 21 16.05 -5.81 32.31
CA PRO A 21 17.26 -6.36 32.88
C PRO A 21 17.50 -7.73 32.22
N ALA A 22 18.75 -8.00 31.82
CA ALA A 22 19.12 -9.32 31.30
C ALA A 22 18.81 -10.36 32.39
N ARG A 23 17.82 -11.22 32.14
CA ARG A 23 17.46 -12.28 33.09
C ARG A 23 18.57 -13.33 33.04
N HIS A 24 19.53 -13.24 33.96
CA HIS A 24 20.41 -14.37 34.29
C HIS A 24 19.60 -15.38 35.08
N GLY A 25 19.05 -16.37 34.38
CA GLY A 25 18.36 -17.53 34.94
C GLY A 25 18.41 -18.67 33.93
N GLY A 26 19.02 -19.79 34.32
CA GLY A 26 19.45 -20.88 33.45
C GLY A 26 18.36 -21.58 32.62
N GLY A 27 18.83 -22.17 31.51
CA GLY A 27 18.12 -23.21 30.76
C GLY A 27 16.88 -22.75 29.97
N GLY A 28 17.08 -21.98 28.90
CA GLY A 28 15.99 -21.65 27.96
C GLY A 28 16.15 -20.36 27.13
N GLY A 29 17.26 -19.63 27.30
CA GLY A 29 17.46 -18.28 26.73
C GLY A 29 17.66 -18.15 25.21
N ALA A 30 17.16 -19.09 24.39
CA ALA A 30 17.36 -19.06 22.93
C ALA A 30 16.17 -18.50 22.12
N GLU A 31 15.04 -18.19 22.77
CA GLU A 31 13.76 -17.96 22.07
C GLU A 31 13.34 -16.48 21.93
N LEU A 32 14.00 -15.56 22.64
CA LEU A 32 13.67 -14.13 22.62
C LEU A 32 14.69 -13.32 21.82
N ASP A 33 14.20 -12.27 21.17
CA ASP A 33 14.96 -11.31 20.35
C ASP A 33 15.54 -10.17 21.20
N ASP A 34 16.29 -9.27 20.54
CA ASP A 34 16.97 -8.11 21.15
C ASP A 34 16.03 -7.11 21.85
N ASP A 35 14.74 -7.16 21.57
CA ASP A 35 13.68 -6.34 22.19
C ASP A 35 12.79 -7.11 23.18
N GLY A 36 13.14 -8.36 23.50
CA GLY A 36 12.40 -9.22 24.43
C GLY A 36 11.16 -9.90 23.84
N MET A 37 10.88 -9.71 22.55
CA MET A 37 9.80 -10.42 21.83
C MET A 37 10.27 -11.77 21.31
N LYS A 38 9.36 -12.60 20.79
CA LYS A 38 9.71 -13.88 20.15
C LYS A 38 10.69 -13.65 19.01
N LYS A 39 11.74 -14.49 18.94
CA LYS A 39 12.79 -14.41 17.92
C LYS A 39 12.20 -14.47 16.51
N ARG A 40 12.55 -13.48 15.69
CA ARG A 40 12.11 -13.41 14.29
C ARG A 40 12.80 -14.49 13.46
N THR A 41 12.02 -15.19 12.63
CA THR A 41 12.50 -16.25 11.72
C THR A 41 12.52 -15.82 10.25
N GLY A 42 12.03 -14.61 9.94
CA GLY A 42 12.01 -14.07 8.59
C GLY A 42 13.41 -13.77 8.05
N THR A 43 13.61 -14.02 6.76
CA THR A 43 14.82 -13.67 6.00
C THR A 43 14.57 -12.47 5.08
N VAL A 44 15.63 -11.90 4.52
CA VAL A 44 15.55 -10.85 3.48
C VAL A 44 14.68 -11.31 2.31
N TRP A 45 14.75 -12.59 1.92
CA TRP A 45 13.92 -13.15 0.86
C TRP A 45 12.44 -13.13 1.21
N THR A 46 12.06 -13.57 2.42
CA THR A 46 10.66 -13.52 2.86
C THR A 46 10.15 -12.09 3.00
N ALA A 47 10.98 -11.18 3.52
CA ALA A 47 10.63 -9.77 3.66
C ALA A 47 10.41 -9.10 2.28
N SER A 48 11.35 -9.29 1.36
CA SER A 48 11.24 -8.79 -0.02
C SER A 48 10.00 -9.36 -0.72
N ALA A 49 9.71 -10.66 -0.57
CA ALA A 49 8.52 -11.27 -1.15
C ALA A 49 7.22 -10.63 -0.60
N HIS A 50 7.14 -10.40 0.71
CA HIS A 50 5.98 -9.71 1.31
C HIS A 50 5.86 -8.26 0.84
N ILE A 51 6.96 -7.53 0.70
CA ILE A 51 6.94 -6.15 0.19
C ILE A 51 6.47 -6.12 -1.26
N ILE A 52 7.04 -6.97 -2.12
CA ILE A 52 6.67 -7.05 -3.55
C ILE A 52 5.18 -7.38 -3.68
N THR A 53 4.68 -8.35 -2.93
CA THR A 53 3.28 -8.80 -3.01
C THR A 53 2.29 -7.81 -2.40
N ALA A 54 2.73 -6.97 -1.47
CA ALA A 54 1.93 -5.86 -0.94
C ALA A 54 1.82 -4.70 -1.95
N VAL A 55 2.86 -4.46 -2.75
CA VAL A 55 2.93 -3.35 -3.72
C VAL A 55 2.31 -3.73 -5.07
N ILE A 56 2.55 -4.95 -5.56
CA ILE A 56 1.97 -5.43 -6.82
C ILE A 56 0.51 -5.83 -6.58
N GLY A 57 -0.38 -4.85 -6.71
CA GLY A 57 -1.82 -5.02 -6.57
C GLY A 57 -2.61 -4.43 -7.75
N SER A 58 -3.90 -4.18 -7.57
CA SER A 58 -4.77 -3.65 -8.63
C SER A 58 -4.35 -2.25 -9.11
N GLY A 59 -3.52 -1.53 -8.34
CA GLY A 59 -2.94 -0.25 -8.74
C GLY A 59 -2.09 -0.32 -10.02
N VAL A 60 -1.51 -1.48 -10.33
CA VAL A 60 -0.68 -1.67 -11.54
C VAL A 60 -1.50 -1.51 -12.83
N LEU A 61 -2.79 -1.86 -12.81
CA LEU A 61 -3.68 -1.69 -13.97
C LEU A 61 -3.93 -0.21 -14.27
N SER A 62 -4.19 0.59 -13.23
CA SER A 62 -4.33 2.05 -13.34
C SER A 62 -3.01 2.71 -13.77
N LEU A 63 -1.89 2.17 -13.29
CA LEU A 63 -0.55 2.66 -13.62
C LEU A 63 -0.24 2.51 -15.12
N ALA A 64 -0.59 1.36 -15.72
CA ALA A 64 -0.39 1.12 -17.14
C ALA A 64 -1.20 2.12 -18.00
N TRP A 65 -2.47 2.35 -17.64
CA TRP A 65 -3.30 3.35 -18.32
C TRP A 65 -2.73 4.77 -18.18
N SER A 66 -2.33 5.16 -16.98
CA SER A 66 -1.75 6.49 -16.72
C SER A 66 -0.42 6.70 -17.45
N THR A 67 0.42 5.65 -17.49
CA THR A 67 1.69 5.64 -18.24
C THR A 67 1.43 5.80 -19.74
N ALA A 68 0.38 5.16 -20.27
CA ALA A 68 0.00 5.31 -21.67
C ALA A 68 -0.42 6.76 -22.00
N GLN A 69 -1.09 7.46 -21.08
CA GLN A 69 -1.46 8.88 -21.29
C GLN A 69 -0.26 9.83 -21.35
N LEU A 70 0.81 9.52 -20.60
CA LEU A 70 2.07 10.29 -20.64
C LEU A 70 2.93 9.96 -21.88
N GLY A 71 2.58 8.92 -22.62
CA GLY A 71 3.33 8.44 -23.77
C GLY A 71 4.57 7.62 -23.41
N TRP A 72 5.20 7.04 -24.44
CA TRP A 72 6.26 6.04 -24.29
C TRP A 72 7.52 6.55 -23.58
N LEU A 73 7.80 7.86 -23.65
CA LEU A 73 9.00 8.46 -23.05
C LEU A 73 8.71 8.96 -21.63
N PHE A 74 7.76 9.88 -21.48
CA PHE A 74 7.50 10.50 -20.18
C PHE A 74 6.90 9.50 -19.19
N GLY A 75 6.09 8.54 -19.63
CA GLY A 75 5.52 7.52 -18.75
C GLY A 75 6.59 6.73 -17.96
N PRO A 76 7.48 5.97 -18.64
CA PRO A 76 8.55 5.23 -17.97
C PRO A 76 9.52 6.11 -17.19
N VAL A 77 9.87 7.30 -17.70
CA VAL A 77 10.73 8.26 -16.99
C VAL A 77 10.09 8.69 -15.66
N THR A 78 8.82 9.06 -15.68
CA THR A 78 8.07 9.41 -14.47
C THR A 78 7.99 8.24 -13.49
N MET A 79 7.75 7.01 -13.97
CA MET A 79 7.75 5.81 -13.13
C MET A 79 9.11 5.58 -12.44
N MET A 80 10.21 5.76 -13.18
CA MET A 80 11.55 5.62 -12.64
C MET A 80 11.82 6.68 -11.55
N ILE A 81 11.42 7.94 -11.79
CA ILE A 81 11.58 9.03 -10.82
C ILE A 81 10.81 8.71 -9.52
N PHE A 82 9.54 8.34 -9.61
CA PHE A 82 8.75 7.99 -8.42
C PHE A 82 9.27 6.74 -7.71
N SER A 83 9.78 5.76 -8.44
CA SER A 83 10.44 4.58 -7.87
C SER A 83 11.67 4.99 -7.04
N LEU A 84 12.53 5.85 -7.57
CA LEU A 84 13.71 6.35 -6.86
C LEU A 84 13.34 7.17 -5.61
N ILE A 85 12.31 8.03 -5.70
CA ILE A 85 11.81 8.79 -4.56
C ILE A 85 11.26 7.85 -3.47
N THR A 86 10.45 6.86 -3.87
CA THR A 86 9.86 5.87 -2.95
C THR A 86 10.92 5.00 -2.30
N TYR A 87 11.93 4.58 -3.06
CA TYR A 87 13.08 3.85 -2.53
C TYR A 87 13.85 4.70 -1.51
N TYR A 88 14.19 5.94 -1.86
CA TYR A 88 14.91 6.85 -0.98
C TYR A 88 14.16 7.09 0.34
N THR A 89 12.86 7.43 0.26
CA THR A 89 12.02 7.66 1.44
C THR A 89 11.81 6.39 2.28
N SER A 90 11.74 5.22 1.65
CA SER A 90 11.70 3.93 2.35
C SER A 90 13.00 3.67 3.14
N CYS A 91 14.16 4.05 2.59
CA CYS A 91 15.42 4.00 3.34
C CYS A 91 15.41 4.95 4.54
N LEU A 92 14.87 6.18 4.39
CA LEU A 92 14.73 7.10 5.53
C LEU A 92 13.84 6.52 6.63
N LEU A 93 12.72 5.89 6.25
CA LEU A 93 11.82 5.22 7.17
C LEU A 93 12.50 4.03 7.87
N ALA A 94 13.23 3.22 7.10
CA ALA A 94 13.99 2.08 7.62
C ALA A 94 15.10 2.52 8.59
N ASP A 95 15.68 3.71 8.43
CA ASP A 95 16.59 4.30 9.41
C ASP A 95 15.86 4.71 10.71
N CYS A 96 14.58 5.11 10.61
CA CYS A 96 13.77 5.62 11.72
C CYS A 96 12.95 4.55 12.45
N TYR A 97 13.04 3.27 12.11
CA TYR A 97 12.25 2.23 12.79
C TYR A 97 12.61 2.03 14.27
N ARG A 98 13.77 2.50 14.73
CA ARG A 98 14.25 2.41 16.11
C ARG A 98 14.43 3.77 16.77
N SER A 99 13.69 4.01 17.85
CA SER A 99 13.75 5.25 18.64
C SER A 99 14.90 5.28 19.64
N GLY A 100 15.55 6.43 19.78
CA GLY A 100 16.73 6.61 20.62
C GLY A 100 18.02 6.24 19.89
N ASP A 101 18.63 5.12 20.29
CA ASP A 101 19.83 4.57 19.64
C ASP A 101 19.45 3.77 18.38
N GLN A 102 20.21 3.88 17.29
CA GLN A 102 19.93 3.18 16.04
C GLN A 102 20.16 1.65 16.14
N VAL A 103 21.03 1.21 17.05
CA VAL A 103 21.39 -0.19 17.23
C VAL A 103 20.59 -0.84 18.36
N VAL A 104 20.50 -0.16 19.50
CA VAL A 104 19.91 -0.73 20.74
C VAL A 104 18.54 -0.13 21.07
N GLY A 105 18.11 0.92 20.35
CA GLY A 105 16.89 1.64 20.64
C GLY A 105 15.62 0.81 20.48
N LYS A 106 14.56 1.24 21.19
CA LYS A 106 13.24 0.62 21.15
C LYS A 106 12.74 0.60 19.71
N ARG A 107 12.33 -0.59 19.25
CA ARG A 107 11.76 -0.78 17.93
C ARG A 107 10.29 -0.35 17.90
N ASN A 108 9.92 0.38 16.86
CA ASN A 108 8.54 0.74 16.57
C ASN A 108 7.97 -0.27 15.57
N TYR A 109 6.90 -0.95 15.96
CA TYR A 109 6.27 -2.00 15.14
C TYR A 109 5.21 -1.46 14.19
N THR A 110 4.57 -0.36 14.58
CA THR A 110 3.59 0.32 13.74
C THR A 110 4.14 1.64 13.25
N TYR A 111 3.63 2.07 12.09
CA TYR A 111 4.01 3.34 11.50
C TYR A 111 3.66 4.53 12.42
N MET A 112 2.50 4.48 13.07
CA MET A 112 2.07 5.51 14.02
C MET A 112 2.95 5.57 15.27
N ASP A 113 3.43 4.42 15.79
CA ASP A 113 4.39 4.40 16.91
C ASP A 113 5.72 5.04 16.51
N ALA A 114 6.18 4.78 15.28
CA ALA A 114 7.39 5.39 14.75
C ALA A 114 7.25 6.92 14.66
N VAL A 115 6.11 7.40 14.18
CA VAL A 115 5.79 8.83 14.15
C VAL A 115 5.76 9.40 15.57
N ALA A 116 5.08 8.74 16.50
CA ALA A 116 4.97 9.18 17.90
C ALA A 116 6.31 9.23 18.64
N ALA A 117 7.30 8.45 18.20
CA ALA A 117 8.63 8.45 18.79
C ALA A 117 9.49 9.68 18.42
N TYR A 118 9.17 10.38 17.32
CA TYR A 118 9.98 11.50 16.81
C TYR A 118 9.24 12.82 16.63
N LEU A 119 7.92 12.76 16.53
CA LEU A 119 7.07 13.87 16.11
C LEU A 119 6.04 14.20 17.19
N ASP A 120 5.42 15.37 17.04
CA ASP A 120 4.49 15.91 18.02
C ASP A 120 3.12 15.21 17.94
N SER A 121 2.33 15.25 19.03
CA SER A 121 1.03 14.55 19.12
C SER A 121 0.04 14.94 18.01
N TRP A 122 0.08 16.19 17.55
CA TRP A 122 -0.73 16.65 16.42
C TRP A 122 -0.38 15.89 15.12
N GLN A 123 0.91 15.68 14.87
CA GLN A 123 1.42 14.96 13.70
C GLN A 123 1.07 13.46 13.76
N VAL A 124 1.05 12.88 14.95
CA VAL A 124 0.57 11.49 15.16
C VAL A 124 -0.91 11.38 14.82
N TRP A 125 -1.73 12.31 15.29
CA TRP A 125 -3.17 12.32 15.00
C TRP A 125 -3.43 12.47 13.50
N THR A 126 -2.77 13.43 12.83
CA THR A 126 -2.92 13.60 11.38
C THR A 126 -2.39 12.39 10.61
N CYS A 127 -1.30 11.76 11.05
CA CYS A 127 -0.79 10.51 10.47
C CYS A 127 -1.85 9.41 10.55
N GLY A 128 -2.47 9.25 11.72
CA GLY A 128 -3.56 8.30 11.92
C GLY A 128 -4.71 8.55 10.94
N VAL A 129 -5.17 9.79 10.81
CA VAL A 129 -6.25 10.15 9.88
C VAL A 129 -5.91 9.74 8.44
N PHE A 130 -4.76 10.15 7.91
CA PHE A 130 -4.36 9.79 6.55
C PHE A 130 -4.21 8.27 6.38
N GLN A 131 -3.64 7.58 7.37
CA GLN A 131 -3.43 6.13 7.30
C GLN A 131 -4.75 5.35 7.32
N TYR A 132 -5.68 5.70 8.20
CA TYR A 132 -7.00 5.04 8.27
C TYR A 132 -7.85 5.35 7.04
N VAL A 133 -7.86 6.60 6.55
CA VAL A 133 -8.58 6.96 5.31
C VAL A 133 -8.04 6.16 4.13
N ASN A 134 -6.71 6.05 4.00
CA ASN A 134 -6.11 5.27 2.92
C ASN A 134 -6.41 3.77 3.05
N LEU A 135 -6.39 3.22 4.27
CA LEU A 135 -6.70 1.81 4.53
C LEU A 135 -8.16 1.48 4.21
N VAL A 136 -9.10 2.29 4.70
CA VAL A 136 -10.54 2.12 4.44
C VAL A 136 -10.84 2.31 2.96
N GLY A 137 -10.28 3.37 2.34
CA GLY A 137 -10.46 3.62 0.92
C GLY A 137 -9.93 2.48 0.05
N THR A 138 -8.75 1.95 0.37
CA THR A 138 -8.19 0.79 -0.34
C THR A 138 -9.04 -0.46 -0.16
N ALA A 139 -9.53 -0.75 1.05
CA ALA A 139 -10.41 -1.88 1.31
C ALA A 139 -11.72 -1.79 0.50
N VAL A 140 -12.35 -0.61 0.47
CA VAL A 140 -13.55 -0.35 -0.34
C VAL A 140 -13.24 -0.52 -1.83
N GLY A 141 -12.14 0.08 -2.30
CA GLY A 141 -11.70 -0.01 -3.70
C GLY A 141 -11.48 -1.45 -4.15
N TYR A 142 -10.75 -2.25 -3.37
CA TYR A 142 -10.53 -3.66 -3.66
C TYR A 142 -11.82 -4.48 -3.63
N THR A 143 -12.75 -4.17 -2.73
CA THR A 143 -14.05 -4.85 -2.67
C THR A 143 -14.88 -4.61 -3.93
N ILE A 144 -14.95 -3.37 -4.39
CA ILE A 144 -15.68 -2.99 -5.60
C ILE A 144 -15.04 -3.68 -6.82
N THR A 145 -13.71 -3.57 -6.96
CA THR A 145 -12.99 -4.11 -8.12
C THR A 145 -13.05 -5.63 -8.19
N ALA A 146 -12.84 -6.34 -7.08
CA ALA A 146 -12.96 -7.79 -7.05
C ALA A 146 -14.35 -8.26 -7.52
N SER A 147 -15.39 -7.53 -7.12
CA SER A 147 -16.78 -7.85 -7.46
C SER A 147 -17.09 -7.63 -8.94
N ILE A 148 -16.60 -6.54 -9.52
CA ILE A 148 -16.76 -6.24 -10.94
C ILE A 148 -15.99 -7.28 -11.78
N CYS A 149 -14.77 -7.62 -11.38
CA CYS A 149 -13.98 -8.65 -12.04
C CYS A 149 -14.69 -10.00 -12.01
N ALA A 150 -15.23 -10.41 -10.86
CA ALA A 150 -15.98 -11.67 -10.73
C ALA A 150 -17.24 -11.69 -11.60
N ALA A 151 -18.01 -10.60 -11.62
CA ALA A 151 -19.18 -10.45 -12.47
C ALA A 151 -18.81 -10.51 -13.97
N ALA A 152 -17.71 -9.85 -14.37
CA ALA A 152 -17.22 -9.87 -15.75
C ALA A 152 -16.80 -11.28 -16.20
N VAL A 153 -16.09 -12.03 -15.34
CA VAL A 153 -15.71 -13.42 -15.62
C VAL A 153 -16.95 -14.31 -15.79
N TYR A 154 -17.95 -14.16 -14.92
CA TYR A 154 -19.21 -14.90 -15.06
C TYR A 154 -19.88 -14.61 -16.41
N LYS A 155 -19.99 -13.34 -16.79
CA LYS A 155 -20.59 -12.93 -18.06
C LYS A 155 -19.84 -13.50 -19.25
N ALA A 156 -18.50 -13.41 -19.25
CA ALA A 156 -17.67 -13.95 -20.32
C ALA A 156 -17.91 -15.45 -20.52
N ASN A 157 -17.95 -16.22 -19.42
CA ASN A 157 -18.25 -17.66 -19.46
C ASN A 157 -19.70 -17.94 -19.92
N CYS A 158 -20.65 -17.11 -19.52
CA CYS A 158 -22.05 -17.25 -19.91
C CYS A 158 -22.24 -17.03 -21.42
N TYR A 159 -21.69 -15.95 -21.97
CA TYR A 159 -21.74 -15.67 -23.41
C TYR A 159 -21.01 -16.72 -24.23
N HIS A 160 -19.86 -17.23 -23.75
CA HIS A 160 -19.15 -18.30 -24.42
C HIS A 160 -19.98 -19.59 -24.51
N ARG A 161 -20.75 -19.93 -23.46
CA ARG A 161 -21.53 -21.17 -23.41
C ARG A 161 -22.92 -21.08 -24.04
N LYS A 162 -23.57 -19.91 -23.95
CA LYS A 162 -24.97 -19.72 -24.37
C LYS A 162 -25.14 -18.87 -25.64
N GLY A 163 -24.05 -18.34 -26.19
CA GLY A 163 -24.07 -17.42 -27.32
C GLY A 163 -24.22 -15.95 -26.89
N HIS A 164 -23.87 -15.03 -27.79
CA HIS A 164 -23.86 -13.58 -27.52
C HIS A 164 -25.25 -12.97 -27.27
N ASP A 165 -26.32 -13.65 -27.69
CA ASP A 165 -27.70 -13.19 -27.55
C ASP A 165 -28.38 -13.63 -26.23
N ALA A 166 -27.67 -14.36 -25.36
CA ALA A 166 -28.22 -14.82 -24.09
C ALA A 166 -28.29 -13.71 -23.02
N ASP A 167 -29.38 -13.67 -22.22
CA ASP A 167 -29.44 -12.81 -21.02
C ASP A 167 -28.49 -13.37 -19.95
N CYS A 168 -27.33 -12.74 -19.84
CA CYS A 168 -26.28 -13.06 -18.85
C CYS A 168 -26.20 -11.99 -17.74
N GLY A 169 -27.30 -11.29 -17.46
CA GLY A 169 -27.34 -10.27 -16.42
C GLY A 169 -27.00 -10.81 -15.03
N VAL A 170 -26.13 -10.11 -14.32
CA VAL A 170 -25.75 -10.46 -12.94
C VAL A 170 -25.74 -9.24 -12.02
N TYR A 171 -26.04 -9.48 -10.75
CA TYR A 171 -26.02 -8.46 -9.71
C TYR A 171 -24.64 -8.36 -9.08
N THR A 172 -23.88 -7.32 -9.42
CA THR A 172 -22.53 -7.09 -8.84
C THR A 172 -22.56 -6.98 -7.31
N THR A 173 -23.67 -6.49 -6.73
CA THR A 173 -23.86 -6.39 -5.27
C THR A 173 -23.75 -7.74 -4.56
N MET A 174 -24.17 -8.85 -5.20
CA MET A 174 -24.00 -10.19 -4.62
C MET A 174 -22.52 -10.52 -4.45
N TYR A 175 -21.69 -10.25 -5.45
CA TYR A 175 -20.24 -10.47 -5.38
C TYR A 175 -19.57 -9.56 -4.34
N MET A 176 -20.05 -8.32 -4.16
CA MET A 176 -19.56 -7.40 -3.12
C MET A 176 -19.78 -7.96 -1.72
N VAL A 177 -20.99 -8.46 -1.43
CA VAL A 177 -21.31 -9.05 -0.13
C VAL A 177 -20.47 -10.32 0.12
N VAL A 178 -20.34 -11.19 -0.89
CA VAL A 178 -19.52 -12.41 -0.78
C VAL A 178 -18.05 -12.07 -0.53
N PHE A 179 -17.47 -11.13 -1.27
CA PHE A 179 -16.08 -10.74 -1.09
C PHE A 179 -15.84 -10.06 0.26
N GLY A 180 -16.77 -9.21 0.72
CA GLY A 180 -16.73 -8.63 2.07
C GLY A 180 -16.76 -9.70 3.17
N ALA A 181 -17.59 -10.74 3.03
CA ALA A 181 -17.61 -11.85 3.97
C ALA A 181 -16.28 -12.61 4.01
N VAL A 182 -15.66 -12.84 2.84
CA VAL A 182 -14.32 -13.45 2.74
C VAL A 182 -13.24 -12.58 3.41
N GLN A 183 -13.31 -11.25 3.26
CA GLN A 183 -12.39 -10.33 3.94
C GLN A 183 -12.52 -10.40 5.47
N ILE A 184 -13.75 -10.45 6.00
CA ILE A 184 -14.00 -10.59 7.44
C ILE A 184 -13.43 -11.91 7.96
N LEU A 185 -13.54 -12.99 7.18
CA LEU A 185 -12.95 -14.27 7.52
C LEU A 185 -11.41 -14.19 7.54
N PHE A 186 -10.80 -13.56 6.54
CA PHE A 186 -9.35 -13.39 6.50
C PHE A 186 -8.82 -12.42 7.55
N SER A 187 -9.61 -11.43 8.00
CA SER A 187 -9.21 -10.52 9.08
C SER A 187 -9.06 -11.23 10.43
N GLN A 188 -9.59 -12.45 10.58
CA GLN A 188 -9.41 -13.25 11.79
C GLN A 188 -8.04 -13.93 11.85
N LEU A 189 -7.24 -13.92 10.77
CA LEU A 189 -5.93 -14.56 10.74
C LEU A 189 -4.91 -13.71 11.52
N PRO A 190 -4.35 -14.20 12.65
CA PRO A 190 -3.68 -13.35 13.62
C PRO A 190 -2.21 -13.00 13.27
N ASN A 191 -1.59 -13.60 12.25
CA ASN A 191 -0.15 -13.41 11.99
C ASN A 191 0.26 -13.49 10.51
N PHE A 192 1.13 -12.56 10.09
CA PHE A 192 1.67 -12.45 8.73
C PHE A 192 2.44 -13.70 8.24
N HIS A 193 3.07 -14.46 9.15
CA HIS A 193 3.75 -15.71 8.76
C HIS A 193 2.78 -16.78 8.21
N ASN A 194 1.54 -16.81 8.68
CA ASN A 194 0.49 -17.69 8.15
C ASN A 194 -0.10 -17.16 6.82
N LEU A 195 0.27 -15.95 6.39
CA LEU A 195 -0.17 -15.32 5.14
C LEU A 195 0.90 -15.41 4.04
N THR A 196 2.04 -16.04 4.31
CA THR A 196 3.13 -16.22 3.33
C THR A 196 2.64 -16.97 2.08
N TRP A 197 1.80 -17.98 2.27
CA TRP A 197 1.20 -18.72 1.15
C TRP A 197 0.25 -17.85 0.31
N LEU A 198 -0.53 -16.96 0.93
CA LEU A 198 -1.38 -16.00 0.22
C LEU A 198 -0.54 -14.99 -0.58
N SER A 199 0.57 -14.53 0.01
CA SER A 199 1.52 -13.64 -0.66
C SER A 199 2.10 -14.31 -1.91
N ILE A 200 2.51 -15.59 -1.82
CA ILE A 200 3.02 -16.36 -2.96
C ILE A 200 1.97 -16.47 -4.08
N ILE A 201 0.71 -16.80 -3.74
CA ILE A 201 -0.36 -16.87 -4.75
C ILE A 201 -0.58 -15.50 -5.41
N SER A 202 -0.59 -14.42 -4.63
CA SER A 202 -0.71 -13.05 -5.15
C SER A 202 0.43 -12.72 -6.12
N ALA A 203 1.67 -13.12 -5.78
CA ALA A 203 2.83 -12.94 -6.66
C ALA A 203 2.65 -13.67 -8.01
N ILE A 204 2.25 -14.96 -7.96
CA ILE A 204 2.05 -15.77 -9.16
C ILE A 204 0.98 -15.14 -10.04
N MET A 205 -0.20 -14.84 -9.49
CA MET A 205 -1.29 -14.18 -10.23
C MET A 205 -0.82 -12.85 -10.83
N SER A 206 0.06 -12.15 -10.12
CA SER A 206 0.56 -10.86 -10.56
C SER A 206 1.50 -10.91 -11.77
N PHE A 207 2.46 -11.85 -11.73
CA PHE A 207 3.33 -12.10 -12.87
C PHE A 207 2.53 -12.67 -14.04
N THR A 208 1.60 -13.60 -13.80
CA THR A 208 0.75 -14.18 -14.84
C THR A 208 -0.05 -13.11 -15.59
N TYR A 209 -0.70 -12.16 -14.90
CA TYR A 209 -1.43 -11.10 -15.61
C TYR A 209 -0.49 -10.22 -16.43
N SER A 210 0.72 -9.94 -15.91
CA SER A 210 1.70 -9.08 -16.59
C SER A 210 2.20 -9.74 -17.87
N PHE A 211 2.51 -11.04 -17.83
CA PHE A 211 2.89 -11.81 -19.01
C PHE A 211 1.78 -11.89 -20.05
N ILE A 212 0.53 -12.12 -19.63
CA ILE A 212 -0.63 -12.11 -20.55
C ILE A 212 -0.79 -10.72 -21.19
N GLY A 213 -0.67 -9.64 -20.42
CA GLY A 213 -0.76 -8.27 -20.92
C GLY A 213 0.33 -7.93 -21.93
N VAL A 214 1.59 -8.30 -21.65
CA VAL A 214 2.72 -8.13 -22.58
C VAL A 214 2.51 -8.97 -23.84
N GLY A 215 2.13 -10.25 -23.68
CA GLY A 215 1.90 -11.17 -24.80
C GLY A 215 0.79 -10.67 -25.73
N LEU A 216 -0.35 -10.23 -25.18
CA LEU A 216 -1.44 -9.66 -25.98
C LEU A 216 -1.02 -8.35 -26.65
N SER A 217 -0.26 -7.48 -25.96
CA SER A 217 0.21 -6.22 -26.54
C SER A 217 1.21 -6.42 -27.69
N LEU A 218 2.11 -7.40 -27.55
CA LEU A 218 3.02 -7.82 -28.62
C LEU A 218 2.26 -8.41 -29.80
N ALA A 219 1.33 -9.35 -29.52
CA ALA A 219 0.50 -9.95 -30.55
C ALA A 219 -0.26 -8.88 -31.34
N ARG A 220 -0.87 -7.89 -30.68
CA ARG A 220 -1.56 -6.79 -31.37
C ARG A 220 -0.64 -5.94 -32.24
N THR A 221 0.56 -5.62 -31.76
CA THR A 221 1.53 -4.84 -32.55
C THR A 221 1.93 -5.60 -33.82
N ILE A 222 1.97 -6.93 -33.76
CA ILE A 222 2.37 -7.80 -34.88
C ILE A 222 1.19 -8.07 -35.84
N THR A 223 -0.01 -8.34 -35.32
CA THR A 223 -1.17 -8.77 -36.13
C THR A 223 -2.08 -7.63 -36.56
N GLY A 224 -1.99 -6.45 -35.94
CA GLY A 224 -2.87 -5.30 -36.24
C GLY A 224 -4.31 -5.45 -35.77
N GLU A 225 -4.69 -6.57 -35.15
CA GLU A 225 -6.06 -6.81 -34.70
C GLU A 225 -6.34 -6.30 -33.28
N ILE A 226 -7.47 -5.61 -33.11
CA ILE A 226 -7.90 -5.04 -31.84
C ILE A 226 -8.70 -6.10 -31.05
N HIS A 227 -8.04 -6.90 -30.22
CA HIS A 227 -8.74 -7.77 -29.25
C HIS A 227 -9.02 -7.03 -27.94
N THR A 228 -10.01 -6.13 -27.90
CA THR A 228 -10.35 -5.13 -26.84
C THR A 228 -10.77 -5.66 -25.45
N VAL A 229 -10.43 -6.89 -25.07
CA VAL A 229 -10.99 -7.47 -23.84
C VAL A 229 -10.41 -6.87 -22.54
N LEU A 230 -9.21 -6.27 -22.57
CA LEU A 230 -8.57 -5.68 -21.37
C LEU A 230 -8.77 -4.16 -21.20
N ALA A 231 -9.34 -3.45 -22.18
CA ALA A 231 -9.49 -1.99 -22.12
C ALA A 231 -10.74 -1.53 -21.33
N ILE A 232 -11.61 -2.45 -20.91
CA ILE A 232 -12.96 -2.14 -20.41
C ILE A 232 -13.03 -2.20 -18.87
N ILE A 233 -11.99 -2.63 -18.18
CA ILE A 233 -12.02 -2.74 -16.71
C ILE A 233 -11.71 -1.38 -16.07
N MET A 234 -12.74 -0.53 -16.09
CA MET A 234 -13.08 0.56 -15.17
C MET A 234 -12.30 1.89 -15.22
N PRO A 235 -12.75 2.88 -16.03
CA PRO A 235 -12.36 4.28 -15.85
C PRO A 235 -12.67 4.84 -14.44
N PHE A 236 -13.78 4.43 -13.81
CA PHE A 236 -14.17 4.92 -12.48
C PHE A 236 -13.23 4.46 -11.34
N PHE A 237 -12.59 3.29 -11.49
CA PHE A 237 -11.67 2.76 -10.48
C PHE A 237 -10.32 3.49 -10.47
N ASN A 238 -9.88 3.94 -11.65
CA ASN A 238 -8.65 4.72 -11.78
C ASN A 238 -8.76 6.06 -11.05
N ASP A 239 -9.93 6.72 -11.11
CA ASP A 239 -10.13 8.01 -10.46
C ASP A 239 -10.15 7.90 -8.92
N ILE A 240 -10.82 6.88 -8.36
CA ILE A 240 -10.88 6.67 -6.91
C ILE A 240 -9.51 6.26 -6.35
N LEU A 241 -8.83 5.29 -6.98
CA LEU A 241 -7.48 4.91 -6.55
C LEU A 241 -6.47 6.03 -6.76
N GLY A 242 -6.61 6.81 -7.83
CA GLY A 242 -5.79 7.99 -8.09
C GLY A 242 -5.95 9.02 -6.98
N PHE A 243 -7.18 9.26 -6.53
CA PHE A 243 -7.47 10.17 -5.43
C PHE A 243 -6.92 9.68 -4.09
N LEU A 244 -7.15 8.41 -3.74
CA LEU A 244 -6.62 7.81 -2.51
C LEU A 244 -5.09 7.80 -2.51
N GLY A 245 -4.49 7.46 -3.66
CA GLY A 245 -3.05 7.51 -3.88
C GLY A 245 -2.50 8.93 -3.70
N ALA A 246 -3.15 9.94 -4.28
CA ALA A 246 -2.73 11.33 -4.15
C ALA A 246 -2.80 11.85 -2.70
N ILE A 247 -3.87 11.52 -1.97
CA ILE A 247 -4.03 11.89 -0.56
C ILE A 247 -3.04 11.16 0.33
N GLY A 248 -2.74 9.88 0.05
CA GLY A 248 -1.83 9.07 0.87
C GLY A 248 -0.36 9.32 0.58
N PHE A 249 0.01 9.54 -0.69
CA PHE A 249 1.40 9.55 -1.14
C PHE A 249 2.25 10.63 -0.46
N TRP A 250 1.85 11.91 -0.54
CA TRP A 250 2.65 12.95 0.10
C TRP A 250 2.77 12.79 1.62
N PRO A 251 1.67 12.70 2.40
CA PRO A 251 1.80 12.67 3.86
C PRO A 251 2.49 11.39 4.33
N LEU A 252 2.06 10.21 3.86
CA LEU A 252 2.51 8.92 4.41
C LEU A 252 3.80 8.40 3.77
N THR A 253 4.01 8.60 2.47
CA THR A 253 5.18 8.05 1.77
C THR A 253 6.37 9.01 1.81
N VAL A 254 6.13 10.34 1.84
CA VAL A 254 7.21 11.33 1.70
C VAL A 254 7.40 12.17 2.95
N TYR A 255 6.36 12.88 3.41
CA TYR A 255 6.47 13.89 4.46
C TYR A 255 6.91 13.30 5.80
N TYR A 256 6.19 12.30 6.33
CA TYR A 256 6.51 11.75 7.64
C TYR A 256 7.88 11.06 7.68
N PRO A 257 8.30 10.23 6.70
CA PRO A 257 9.64 9.65 6.71
C PRO A 257 10.74 10.71 6.67
N VAL A 258 10.55 11.77 5.87
CA VAL A 258 11.49 12.90 5.79
C VAL A 258 11.58 13.66 7.13
N GLU A 259 10.45 14.02 7.73
CA GLU A 259 10.45 14.78 8.99
C GLU A 259 10.97 13.92 10.15
N MET A 260 10.59 12.64 10.24
CA MET A 260 11.15 11.70 11.22
C MET A 260 12.68 11.64 11.10
N TYR A 261 13.21 11.53 9.87
CA TYR A 261 14.64 11.47 9.64
C TYR A 261 15.37 12.74 10.05
N ILE A 262 14.80 13.91 9.74
CA ILE A 262 15.35 15.22 10.16
C ILE A 262 15.43 15.31 11.69
N ARG A 263 14.38 14.86 12.40
CA ARG A 263 14.31 14.87 13.86
C ARG A 263 15.28 13.85 14.48
N GLN A 264 15.32 12.62 13.96
CA GLN A 264 16.21 11.56 14.42
C GLN A 264 17.68 11.96 14.31
N ARG A 265 18.10 12.49 13.15
CA ARG A 265 19.48 12.91 12.89
C ARG A 265 19.81 14.33 13.39
N LYS A 266 18.85 15.01 14.04
CA LYS A 266 18.98 16.39 14.56
C LYS A 266 19.57 17.35 13.51
N ILE A 267 19.10 17.24 12.26
CA ILE A 267 19.64 18.02 11.15
C ILE A 267 19.29 19.49 11.36
N LYS A 268 20.30 20.37 11.40
CA LYS A 268 20.09 21.82 11.59
C LYS A 268 19.33 22.41 10.41
N LYS A 269 18.34 23.27 10.71
CA LYS A 269 17.60 24.06 9.71
C LYS A 269 18.58 24.84 8.84
N LEU A 270 18.24 25.04 7.56
CA LEU A 270 19.05 25.71 6.53
C LEU A 270 20.36 25.00 6.11
N THR A 271 20.64 23.79 6.60
CA THR A 271 21.73 22.97 6.04
C THR A 271 21.36 22.48 4.63
N THR A 272 22.33 22.28 3.74
CA THR A 272 22.09 21.74 2.37
C THR A 272 21.24 20.47 2.36
N ARG A 273 21.50 19.56 3.31
CA ARG A 273 20.70 18.33 3.48
C ARG A 273 19.26 18.62 3.87
N TRP A 274 19.04 19.56 4.78
CA TRP A 274 17.70 19.96 5.20
C TRP A 274 16.92 20.59 4.04
N ILE A 275 17.57 21.49 3.29
CA ILE A 275 16.98 22.13 2.11
C ILE A 275 16.63 21.10 1.04
N ALA A 276 17.52 20.14 0.76
CA ALA A 276 17.28 19.08 -0.22
C ALA A 276 16.11 18.16 0.18
N LEU A 277 16.01 17.80 1.47
CA LEU A 277 14.91 16.98 1.98
C LEU A 277 13.57 17.73 1.93
N GLN A 278 13.57 19.01 2.29
CA GLN A 278 12.36 19.85 2.25
C GLN A 278 11.93 20.15 0.80
N SER A 279 12.88 20.37 -0.12
CA SER A 279 12.55 20.58 -1.53
C SER A 279 11.97 19.32 -2.16
N LEU A 280 12.50 18.14 -1.83
CA LEU A 280 11.92 16.85 -2.24
C LEU A 280 10.48 16.69 -1.74
N SER A 281 10.24 16.97 -0.46
CA SER A 281 8.91 16.90 0.14
C SER A 281 7.93 17.88 -0.51
N LEU A 282 8.35 19.13 -0.73
CA LEU A 282 7.55 20.16 -1.39
C LEU A 282 7.23 19.80 -2.84
N LEU A 283 8.19 19.28 -3.60
CA LEU A 283 7.94 18.83 -4.97
C LEU A 283 6.89 17.72 -5.00
N CYS A 284 7.03 16.71 -4.12
CA CYS A 284 6.05 15.63 -4.03
C CYS A 284 4.68 16.12 -3.57
N PHE A 285 4.61 17.13 -2.70
CA PHE A 285 3.37 17.79 -2.31
C PHE A 285 2.66 18.41 -3.51
N LEU A 286 3.38 19.20 -4.31
CA LEU A 286 2.82 19.86 -5.49
C LEU A 286 2.30 18.85 -6.51
N VAL A 287 3.04 17.76 -6.74
CA VAL A 287 2.59 16.69 -7.63
C VAL A 287 1.34 16.00 -7.08
N SER A 288 1.31 15.69 -5.79
CA SER A 288 0.14 15.08 -5.14
C SER A 288 -1.08 15.97 -5.20
N LEU A 289 -0.90 17.28 -5.01
CA LEU A 289 -1.96 18.26 -5.12
C LEU A 289 -2.53 18.32 -6.55
N ALA A 290 -1.66 18.36 -7.56
CA ALA A 290 -2.07 18.33 -8.96
C ALA A 290 -2.82 17.02 -9.30
N ALA A 291 -2.33 15.88 -8.82
CA ALA A 291 -2.98 14.58 -8.98
C ALA A 291 -4.36 14.55 -8.30
N ALA A 292 -4.47 15.07 -7.07
CA ALA A 292 -5.73 15.13 -6.35
C ALA A 292 -6.78 16.00 -7.08
N VAL A 293 -6.38 17.17 -7.59
CA VAL A 293 -7.25 18.04 -8.41
C VAL A 293 -7.70 17.31 -9.68
N GLY A 294 -6.77 16.64 -10.38
CA GLY A 294 -7.07 15.84 -11.56
C GLY A 294 -8.08 14.72 -11.29
N SER A 295 -7.90 13.98 -10.20
CA SER A 295 -8.84 12.94 -9.78
C SER A 295 -10.19 13.50 -9.37
N ILE A 296 -10.27 14.63 -8.66
CA ILE A 296 -11.55 15.28 -8.32
C ILE A 296 -12.31 15.67 -9.59
N GLN A 297 -11.62 16.22 -10.59
CA GLN A 297 -12.23 16.54 -11.88
C GLN A 297 -12.74 15.27 -12.57
N GLY A 298 -11.95 14.20 -12.61
CA GLY A 298 -12.34 12.90 -13.17
C GLY A 298 -13.59 12.32 -12.50
N VAL A 299 -13.60 12.28 -11.17
CA VAL A 299 -14.76 11.83 -10.37
C VAL A 299 -15.99 12.68 -10.67
N THR A 300 -15.85 14.01 -10.72
CA THR A 300 -16.99 14.93 -10.97
C THR A 300 -17.59 14.72 -12.36
N VAL A 301 -16.76 14.46 -13.37
CA VAL A 301 -17.23 14.14 -14.72
C VAL A 301 -17.91 12.77 -14.75
N SER A 302 -17.33 11.77 -14.09
CA SER A 302 -17.88 10.41 -13.98
C SER A 302 -19.21 10.36 -13.21
N LEU A 303 -19.41 11.21 -12.20
CA LEU A 303 -20.65 11.28 -11.44
C LEU A 303 -21.82 11.83 -12.27
N LYS A 304 -21.58 12.69 -13.26
CA LYS A 304 -22.64 13.24 -14.13
C LYS A 304 -23.26 12.20 -15.05
N SER A 305 -22.52 11.14 -15.40
CA SER A 305 -23.02 10.03 -16.22
C SER A 305 -23.56 8.87 -15.38
N TYR A 306 -23.40 8.90 -14.05
CA TYR A 306 -23.85 7.85 -13.17
C TYR A 306 -25.35 7.98 -12.84
N VAL A 307 -26.12 6.94 -13.17
CA VAL A 307 -27.53 6.83 -12.76
C VAL A 307 -27.60 5.91 -11.54
N PRO A 308 -27.95 6.44 -10.35
CA PRO A 308 -28.01 5.61 -9.15
C PRO A 308 -29.05 4.48 -9.28
N PHE A 309 -28.68 3.28 -8.84
CA PHE A 309 -29.51 2.08 -8.70
C PHE A 309 -29.89 1.28 -9.98
N LYS A 310 -29.21 1.43 -11.11
CA LYS A 310 -29.23 0.38 -12.15
C LYS A 310 -28.27 -0.75 -11.76
N THR A 311 -28.78 -1.83 -11.16
CA THR A 311 -27.99 -2.97 -10.66
C THR A 311 -27.92 -4.17 -11.61
N LYS A 312 -28.71 -4.17 -12.69
CA LYS A 312 -28.63 -5.17 -13.77
C LYS A 312 -27.75 -4.61 -14.90
N THR A 313 -26.56 -5.18 -15.06
CA THR A 313 -25.73 -5.02 -16.26
C THR A 313 -25.60 -6.36 -16.96
#